data_AF-A0AAV4UAL7-F1
#
_entry.id   AF-A0AAV4UAL7-F1
#
_cell.length_a   1.000
_cell.length_b   1.000
_cell.length_c   1.000
_cell.angle_alpha   90.00
_cell.angle_beta   90.00
_cell.angle_gamma   90.00
#
_symmetry.space_group_name_H-M   'P 1'
#
loop_
_entity.id
_entity.type
_entity.pdbx_description
1 polymer ?
#
loop_
_entity_poly.entity_id
_entity_poly.type
_entity_poly.pdbx_seq_one_letter_code
_entity_poly.pdbx_strand_id
1 'polypeptide(L)'
;MVVDNSTNWHIGEEVIPQVPVYGVMRYIRADFTPLQGLRTFGLKHKLASWIDKIWKFSRLKPHQRVSLLRPVLCLLTSVPRLIHTLKFAPARGVFLDELDRMVRKGVKDWCKLSPSATDGILYSARRNCCLAIPKISTNIDTVKASSIDQILPTLQVLRTFGLKLKLASWINKIGKFSGLKPHQRVSLLSDYAVPRLIHTLKFAPARGVFLDELDRMVRKGVKDWCKLSPSATDGVLYAARKNCGLAIPKISAIIDTAKASSINRLRKSALSVLSGLPEDVISSIWGSSRKRKAGSNWRKTEVGMASGTRIWIKTLHGFEHQQQLVEETARHEGEHLDKVLASPALTPFRHELFC
;
A
#
# COMPACT_ATOMS: atom_id res chain seq x y z
N MET A 1 -26.99 16.93 15.77
CA MET A 1 -27.03 18.00 14.74
C MET A 1 -28.46 18.51 14.75
N VAL A 2 -28.65 19.76 15.16
CA VAL A 2 -29.97 20.32 15.40
C VAL A 2 -30.40 21.06 14.14
N VAL A 3 -31.46 20.57 13.50
CA VAL A 3 -32.10 21.26 12.38
C VAL A 3 -33.21 22.09 12.99
N ASP A 4 -32.83 23.24 13.54
CA ASP A 4 -33.79 24.16 14.14
C ASP A 4 -33.45 25.57 13.67
N ASN A 5 -34.50 26.35 13.39
CA ASN A 5 -34.38 27.77 13.06
C ASN A 5 -34.20 28.61 14.33
N SER A 6 -34.11 27.98 15.50
CA SER A 6 -33.88 28.63 16.77
C SER A 6 -32.41 29.05 16.95
N THR A 7 -32.21 30.03 17.84
CA THR A 7 -30.96 30.71 18.21
C THR A 7 -29.68 29.86 18.13
N ASN A 8 -28.59 30.51 17.69
CA ASN A 8 -27.25 29.92 17.56
C ASN A 8 -26.87 29.06 18.78
N TRP A 9 -26.42 27.84 18.52
CA TRP A 9 -25.97 26.92 19.58
C TRP A 9 -24.50 27.20 19.89
N HIS A 10 -24.17 27.29 21.18
CA HIS A 10 -22.81 27.54 21.65
C HIS A 10 -22.26 26.31 22.40
N ILE A 11 -20.98 25.99 22.20
CA ILE A 11 -20.21 25.09 23.07
C ILE A 11 -19.05 25.91 23.63
N GLY A 12 -19.14 26.31 24.90
CA GLY A 12 -18.24 27.31 25.45
C GLY A 12 -18.43 28.65 24.76
N GLU A 13 -17.34 29.26 24.29
CA GLU A 13 -17.37 30.52 23.52
C GLU A 13 -17.54 30.31 22.00
N GLU A 14 -17.39 29.07 21.50
CA GLU A 14 -17.49 28.80 20.07
C GLU A 14 -18.96 28.62 19.63
N VAL A 15 -19.34 29.36 18.60
CA VAL A 15 -20.64 29.21 17.92
C VAL A 15 -20.57 28.01 16.98
N ILE A 16 -21.46 27.03 17.16
CA ILE A 16 -21.56 25.92 16.21
C ILE A 16 -22.18 26.48 14.92
N PRO A 17 -21.54 26.31 13.76
CA PRO A 17 -22.09 26.81 12.50
C PRO A 17 -23.43 26.13 12.21
N GLN A 18 -24.49 26.93 12.17
CA GLN A 18 -25.80 26.47 11.74
C GLN A 18 -25.77 26.18 10.23
N VAL A 19 -26.18 24.98 9.86
CA VAL A 19 -26.31 24.59 8.46
C VAL A 19 -27.73 24.95 8.04
N PRO A 20 -27.93 25.80 7.01
CA PRO A 20 -29.27 26.13 6.57
C PRO A 20 -30.01 24.86 6.15
N VAL A 21 -31.34 24.86 6.30
CA VAL A 21 -32.22 23.71 6.00
C VAL A 21 -31.97 23.13 4.60
N TYR A 22 -31.63 23.99 3.64
CA TYR A 22 -31.29 23.64 2.25
C TYR A 22 -29.78 23.70 1.94
N GLY A 23 -28.95 23.90 2.96
CA GLY A 23 -27.49 23.92 2.87
C GLY A 23 -26.94 22.54 2.54
N VAL A 24 -25.94 22.52 1.66
CA VAL A 24 -25.13 21.33 1.40
C VAL A 24 -23.92 21.38 2.32
N MET A 25 -23.83 20.45 3.26
CA MET A 25 -22.66 20.30 4.14
C MET A 25 -21.82 19.12 3.69
N ARG A 26 -20.49 19.25 3.78
CA ARG A 26 -19.56 18.15 3.49
C ARG A 26 -19.01 17.55 4.77
N TYR A 27 -19.41 16.31 5.09
CA TYR A 27 -18.92 15.55 6.23
C TYR A 27 -18.28 14.23 5.76
N ILE A 28 -17.02 13.96 6.14
CA ILE A 28 -16.26 12.76 5.70
C ILE A 28 -16.32 12.59 4.15
N ARG A 29 -16.24 13.71 3.41
CA ARG A 29 -16.34 13.76 1.94
C ARG A 29 -17.69 13.29 1.37
N ALA A 30 -18.72 13.22 2.20
CA ALA A 30 -20.12 13.05 1.82
C ALA A 30 -20.82 14.40 1.89
N ASP A 31 -21.57 14.74 0.84
CA ASP A 31 -22.40 15.92 0.84
C ASP A 31 -23.78 15.53 1.40
N PHE A 32 -24.23 16.22 2.43
CA PHE A 32 -25.45 15.94 3.20
C PHE A 32 -26.34 17.18 3.22
N THR A 33 -27.64 16.99 3.07
CA THR A 33 -28.65 18.02 3.28
C THR A 33 -29.54 17.59 4.43
N PRO A 34 -29.73 18.43 5.47
CA PRO A 34 -30.44 18.02 6.68
C PRO A 34 -31.81 17.38 6.47
N LEU A 35 -32.61 17.92 5.54
CA LEU A 35 -33.94 17.36 5.23
C LEU A 35 -33.94 16.23 4.20
N GLN A 36 -33.02 16.25 3.23
CA GLN A 36 -32.98 15.26 2.13
C GLN A 36 -32.11 14.04 2.46
N GLY A 37 -31.42 14.06 3.61
CA GLY A 37 -30.48 13.04 4.00
C GLY A 37 -29.18 13.10 3.20
N LEU A 38 -28.45 11.98 3.16
CA LEU A 38 -27.28 11.87 2.30
C LEU A 38 -27.72 11.99 0.84
N ARG A 39 -27.26 13.05 0.16
CA ARG A 39 -27.46 13.13 -1.29
C ARG A 39 -26.71 11.98 -1.93
N THR A 40 -27.30 11.42 -3.00
CA THR A 40 -26.62 10.46 -3.84
C THR A 40 -25.32 11.11 -4.27
N PHE A 41 -24.24 10.62 -3.67
CA PHE A 41 -22.89 11.03 -3.96
C PHE A 41 -22.75 11.14 -5.48
N GLY A 42 -21.95 12.10 -5.97
CA GLY A 42 -21.53 12.19 -7.39
C GLY A 42 -20.70 10.99 -7.85
N LEU A 43 -21.04 9.78 -7.40
CA LEU A 43 -20.53 8.46 -7.72
C LEU A 43 -20.61 8.20 -9.21
N LYS A 44 -21.68 8.61 -9.91
CA LYS A 44 -21.73 8.49 -11.37
C LYS A 44 -20.56 9.22 -12.02
N HIS A 45 -20.37 10.50 -11.66
CA HIS A 45 -19.28 11.31 -12.18
C HIS A 45 -17.90 10.79 -11.73
N LYS A 46 -17.75 10.38 -10.47
CA LYS A 46 -16.50 9.78 -9.96
C LYS A 46 -16.17 8.46 -10.66
N LEU A 47 -17.16 7.60 -10.87
CA LEU A 47 -17.02 6.33 -11.55
C LEU A 47 -16.66 6.55 -13.02
N ALA A 48 -17.33 7.47 -13.71
CA ALA A 48 -16.98 7.88 -15.07
C ALA A 48 -15.53 8.40 -15.12
N SER A 49 -15.14 9.29 -14.21
CA SER A 49 -13.76 9.79 -14.11
C SER A 49 -12.74 8.68 -13.85
N TRP A 50 -13.09 7.66 -13.06
CA TRP A 50 -12.24 6.50 -12.83
C TRP A 50 -12.10 5.62 -14.07
N ILE A 51 -13.20 5.36 -14.78
CA ILE A 51 -13.20 4.63 -16.05
C ILE A 51 -12.32 5.38 -17.07
N ASP A 52 -12.47 6.71 -17.17
CA ASP A 52 -11.65 7.57 -18.03
C ASP A 52 -10.16 7.52 -17.68
N LYS A 53 -9.82 7.57 -16.39
CA LYS A 53 -8.43 7.46 -15.94
C LYS A 53 -7.83 6.11 -16.33
N ILE A 54 -8.59 5.03 -16.16
CA ILE A 54 -8.16 3.69 -16.58
C ILE A 54 -7.98 3.65 -18.10
N TRP A 55 -8.88 4.28 -18.87
CA TRP A 55 -8.75 4.40 -20.32
C TRP A 55 -7.47 5.11 -20.73
N LYS A 56 -7.06 6.17 -20.03
CA LYS A 56 -5.83 6.93 -20.33
C LYS A 56 -4.54 6.12 -20.11
N PHE A 57 -4.56 5.01 -19.36
CA PHE A 57 -3.42 4.10 -19.21
C PHE A 57 -3.22 3.13 -20.42
N SER A 58 -3.71 3.51 -21.60
CA SER A 58 -3.93 2.69 -22.81
C SER A 58 -2.72 2.05 -23.51
N ARG A 59 -1.51 2.04 -22.95
CA ARG A 59 -0.36 1.38 -23.62
C ARG A 59 -0.34 -0.14 -23.51
N LEU A 60 -1.27 -0.75 -22.77
CA LEU A 60 -1.30 -2.19 -22.52
C LEU A 60 -2.03 -2.97 -23.62
N LYS A 61 -1.70 -4.25 -23.84
CA LYS A 61 -2.45 -5.12 -24.79
C LYS A 61 -3.84 -5.46 -24.22
N PRO A 62 -4.87 -5.74 -25.06
CA PRO A 62 -6.24 -6.04 -24.59
C PRO A 62 -6.35 -7.13 -23.51
N HIS A 63 -5.56 -8.20 -23.59
CA HIS A 63 -5.55 -9.25 -22.57
C HIS A 63 -4.88 -8.81 -21.25
N GLN A 64 -3.80 -8.01 -21.31
CA GLN A 64 -3.16 -7.42 -20.12
C GLN A 64 -4.07 -6.38 -19.47
N ARG A 65 -4.83 -5.67 -20.29
CA ARG A 65 -5.88 -4.75 -19.87
C ARG A 65 -6.97 -5.49 -19.10
N VAL A 66 -7.54 -6.57 -19.63
CA VAL A 66 -8.53 -7.39 -18.90
C VAL A 66 -7.95 -8.00 -17.62
N SER A 67 -6.72 -8.50 -17.66
CA SER A 67 -6.07 -9.09 -16.48
C SER A 67 -5.70 -8.06 -15.42
N LEU A 68 -5.46 -6.80 -15.82
CA LEU A 68 -5.32 -5.67 -14.91
C LEU A 68 -6.68 -5.17 -14.46
N LEU A 69 -7.70 -5.14 -15.32
CA LEU A 69 -9.05 -4.70 -15.02
C LEU A 69 -9.77 -5.63 -14.05
N ARG A 70 -9.40 -6.90 -13.90
CA ARG A 70 -9.92 -7.67 -12.76
C ARG A 70 -9.46 -7.10 -11.41
N PRO A 71 -8.16 -7.06 -11.09
CA PRO A 71 -7.69 -6.47 -9.86
C PRO A 71 -7.91 -4.96 -9.85
N VAL A 72 -7.93 -4.25 -10.99
CA VAL A 72 -8.13 -2.80 -11.10
C VAL A 72 -9.60 -2.41 -11.09
N LEU A 73 -10.55 -3.10 -11.69
CA LEU A 73 -11.96 -2.89 -11.32
C LEU A 73 -12.17 -3.39 -9.89
N CYS A 74 -11.48 -4.39 -9.36
CA CYS A 74 -11.60 -4.73 -7.93
C CYS A 74 -10.86 -3.75 -6.98
N LEU A 75 -9.84 -3.00 -7.46
CA LEU A 75 -8.98 -2.02 -6.72
C LEU A 75 -9.42 -0.56 -6.94
N LEU A 76 -9.78 -0.22 -8.17
CA LEU A 76 -10.17 1.08 -8.71
C LEU A 76 -11.67 1.17 -9.02
N THR A 77 -12.43 0.06 -9.19
CA THR A 77 -13.74 0.14 -8.54
C THR A 77 -13.46 -0.01 -7.06
N SER A 78 -13.51 1.10 -6.35
CA SER A 78 -14.69 1.36 -5.56
C SER A 78 -15.36 0.23 -4.77
N VAL A 79 -15.19 -1.07 -4.94
CA VAL A 79 -15.89 -2.04 -4.07
C VAL A 79 -15.62 -1.70 -2.59
N PRO A 80 -14.42 -1.35 -2.10
CA PRO A 80 -14.32 -0.88 -0.73
C PRO A 80 -14.77 0.59 -0.56
N ARG A 81 -14.48 1.48 -1.52
CA ARG A 81 -14.81 2.91 -1.43
C ARG A 81 -16.26 3.24 -1.80
N LEU A 82 -16.75 2.87 -2.98
CA LEU A 82 -18.19 2.70 -3.29
C LEU A 82 -18.89 1.87 -2.23
N ILE A 83 -18.48 0.67 -1.79
CA ILE A 83 -19.28 -0.02 -0.73
C ILE A 83 -19.24 0.76 0.57
N HIS A 84 -18.11 1.33 0.98
CA HIS A 84 -18.09 2.23 2.14
C HIS A 84 -19.07 3.38 1.92
N THR A 85 -19.01 4.07 0.78
CA THR A 85 -19.94 5.15 0.41
C THR A 85 -21.41 4.68 0.35
N LEU A 86 -21.68 3.48 -0.15
CA LEU A 86 -23.00 2.85 -0.27
C LEU A 86 -23.48 2.24 1.05
N LYS A 87 -22.59 2.01 2.03
CA LYS A 87 -22.97 1.68 3.41
C LYS A 87 -23.59 2.90 4.08
N PHE A 88 -23.12 4.11 3.76
CA PHE A 88 -23.64 5.35 4.35
C PHE A 88 -24.80 5.97 3.56
N ALA A 89 -24.97 5.65 2.26
CA ALA A 89 -26.12 6.07 1.48
C ALA A 89 -26.93 4.86 1.01
N PRO A 90 -28.18 4.67 1.45
CA PRO A 90 -29.05 3.62 0.94
C PRO A 90 -29.31 3.85 -0.55
N ALA A 91 -28.55 3.16 -1.40
CA ALA A 91 -28.79 3.15 -2.82
C ALA A 91 -29.96 2.22 -3.15
N ARG A 92 -30.97 2.76 -3.83
CA ARG A 92 -32.03 1.94 -4.43
C ARG A 92 -31.44 1.05 -5.51
N GLY A 93 -32.02 -0.14 -5.72
CA GLY A 93 -31.56 -1.11 -6.73
C GLY A 93 -31.35 -0.48 -8.11
N VAL A 94 -32.27 0.40 -8.53
CA VAL A 94 -32.21 1.14 -9.81
C VAL A 94 -30.90 1.93 -9.97
N PHE A 95 -30.41 2.57 -8.90
CA PHE A 95 -29.16 3.33 -8.95
C PHE A 95 -27.95 2.41 -9.08
N LEU A 96 -27.97 1.25 -8.42
CA LEU A 96 -26.91 0.26 -8.52
C LEU A 96 -26.86 -0.36 -9.92
N ASP A 97 -28.02 -0.63 -10.52
CA ASP A 97 -28.11 -1.13 -11.89
C ASP A 97 -27.64 -0.09 -12.91
N GLU A 98 -27.84 1.19 -12.65
CA GLU A 98 -27.31 2.26 -13.49
C GLU A 98 -25.77 2.33 -13.41
N LEU A 99 -25.19 2.25 -12.21
CA LEU A 99 -23.73 2.19 -12.04
C LEU A 99 -23.15 0.94 -12.73
N ASP A 100 -23.82 -0.19 -12.59
CA ASP A 100 -23.46 -1.45 -13.24
C ASP A 100 -23.53 -1.30 -14.78
N ARG A 101 -24.55 -0.63 -15.31
CA ARG A 101 -24.66 -0.29 -16.75
C ARG A 101 -23.52 0.60 -17.23
N MET A 102 -23.10 1.59 -16.44
CA MET A 102 -21.94 2.45 -16.77
C MET A 102 -20.65 1.64 -16.84
N VAL A 103 -20.42 0.75 -15.87
CA VAL A 103 -19.26 -0.16 -15.88
C VAL A 103 -19.31 -1.08 -17.10
N ARG A 104 -20.46 -1.71 -17.38
CA ARG A 104 -20.64 -2.57 -18.55
C ARG A 104 -20.34 -1.86 -19.84
N LYS A 105 -20.91 -0.67 -20.03
CA LYS A 105 -20.70 0.15 -21.22
C LYS A 105 -19.21 0.46 -21.38
N GLY A 106 -18.57 0.97 -20.33
CA GLY A 106 -17.14 1.25 -20.35
C GLY A 106 -16.27 0.03 -20.68
N VAL A 107 -16.61 -1.15 -20.15
CA VAL A 107 -15.88 -2.39 -20.43
C VAL A 107 -16.13 -2.90 -21.86
N LYS A 108 -17.36 -2.86 -22.36
CA LYS A 108 -17.70 -3.24 -23.74
C LYS A 108 -16.97 -2.35 -24.74
N ASP A 109 -17.05 -1.05 -24.54
CA ASP A 109 -16.33 -0.04 -25.34
C ASP A 109 -14.81 -0.29 -25.30
N TRP A 110 -14.28 -0.63 -24.12
CA TRP A 110 -12.84 -0.89 -23.95
C TRP A 110 -12.34 -2.17 -24.62
N CYS A 111 -13.14 -3.24 -24.55
CA CYS A 111 -12.84 -4.53 -25.18
C CYS A 111 -13.24 -4.55 -26.67
N LYS A 112 -13.77 -3.45 -27.21
CA LYS A 112 -14.36 -3.37 -28.56
C LYS A 112 -15.41 -4.45 -28.82
N LEU A 113 -16.18 -4.79 -27.77
CA LEU A 113 -17.29 -5.72 -27.91
C LEU A 113 -18.47 -4.98 -28.54
N SER A 114 -19.27 -5.70 -29.33
CA SER A 114 -20.53 -5.15 -29.81
C SER A 114 -21.38 -4.65 -28.64
N PRO A 115 -22.08 -3.51 -28.75
CA PRO A 115 -23.05 -3.08 -27.75
C PRO A 115 -24.10 -4.16 -27.43
N SER A 116 -24.44 -4.98 -28.43
CA SER A 116 -25.36 -6.12 -28.32
C SER A 116 -24.77 -7.39 -27.69
N ALA A 117 -23.47 -7.41 -27.41
CA ALA A 117 -22.84 -8.57 -26.76
C ALA A 117 -23.55 -8.89 -25.45
N THR A 118 -23.85 -10.17 -25.22
CA THR A 118 -24.62 -10.60 -24.05
C THR A 118 -23.86 -10.26 -22.77
N ASP A 119 -24.58 -9.72 -21.78
CA ASP A 119 -23.99 -9.37 -20.48
C ASP A 119 -23.46 -10.61 -19.74
N GLY A 120 -23.90 -11.81 -20.12
CA GLY A 120 -23.36 -13.09 -19.64
C GLY A 120 -21.85 -13.23 -19.87
N ILE A 121 -21.30 -12.67 -20.96
CA ILE A 121 -19.86 -12.68 -21.24
C ILE A 121 -19.08 -11.85 -20.19
N LEU A 122 -19.72 -10.84 -19.62
CA LEU A 122 -19.11 -10.00 -18.59
C LEU A 122 -19.16 -10.69 -17.23
N TYR A 123 -20.30 -11.27 -16.86
CA TYR A 123 -20.58 -11.72 -15.50
C TYR A 123 -20.26 -13.19 -15.22
N SER A 124 -20.28 -14.07 -16.22
CA SER A 124 -20.18 -15.50 -15.93
C SER A 124 -18.80 -15.91 -15.43
N ALA A 125 -18.77 -17.01 -14.68
CA ALA A 125 -17.57 -17.54 -14.06
C ALA A 125 -16.48 -17.88 -15.09
N ARG A 126 -15.23 -17.84 -14.64
CA ARG A 126 -14.00 -17.97 -15.46
C ARG A 126 -13.92 -19.26 -16.29
N ARG A 127 -14.64 -20.31 -15.88
CA ARG A 127 -14.63 -21.61 -16.59
C ARG A 127 -15.14 -21.51 -18.03
N ASN A 128 -15.84 -20.43 -18.40
CA ASN A 128 -16.48 -20.26 -19.71
C ASN A 128 -15.84 -19.18 -20.60
N CYS A 129 -14.55 -18.88 -20.46
CA CYS A 129 -13.84 -17.82 -21.23
C CYS A 129 -14.36 -16.39 -21.01
N CYS A 130 -15.15 -16.16 -19.95
CA CYS A 130 -15.77 -14.87 -19.67
C CYS A 130 -14.92 -13.95 -18.79
N LEU A 131 -15.28 -12.66 -18.74
CA LEU A 131 -14.52 -11.64 -18.01
C LEU A 131 -14.68 -11.74 -16.50
N ALA A 132 -15.71 -12.43 -15.99
CA ALA A 132 -15.97 -12.66 -14.56
C ALA A 132 -15.93 -11.34 -13.74
N ILE A 133 -16.52 -10.29 -14.28
CA ILE A 133 -16.68 -9.01 -13.61
C ILE A 133 -17.80 -9.20 -12.57
N PRO A 134 -17.60 -8.84 -11.30
CA PRO A 134 -18.67 -8.94 -10.33
C PRO A 134 -19.78 -7.91 -10.61
N LYS A 135 -21.03 -8.36 -10.61
CA LYS A 135 -22.19 -7.47 -10.71
C LYS A 135 -22.33 -6.67 -9.42
N ILE A 136 -22.41 -5.35 -9.52
CA ILE A 136 -22.39 -4.45 -8.34
C ILE A 136 -23.59 -4.72 -7.42
N SER A 137 -24.79 -4.91 -7.98
CA SER A 137 -26.01 -5.16 -7.20
C SER A 137 -25.91 -6.44 -6.37
N THR A 138 -25.47 -7.55 -6.96
CA THR A 138 -25.32 -8.82 -6.22
C THR A 138 -24.22 -8.77 -5.17
N ASN A 139 -23.15 -7.99 -5.43
CA ASN A 139 -22.01 -7.94 -4.54
C ASN A 139 -22.26 -7.11 -3.28
N ILE A 140 -23.18 -6.15 -3.32
CA ILE A 140 -23.52 -5.34 -2.13
C ILE A 140 -24.30 -6.19 -1.14
N ASP A 141 -25.22 -7.03 -1.62
CA ASP A 141 -25.99 -7.91 -0.76
C ASP A 141 -25.10 -9.01 -0.17
N THR A 142 -24.19 -9.58 -0.97
CA THR A 142 -23.18 -10.50 -0.43
C THR A 142 -22.23 -9.78 0.53
N VAL A 143 -21.78 -8.54 0.29
CA VAL A 143 -20.90 -7.81 1.22
C VAL A 143 -21.62 -7.31 2.47
N LYS A 144 -22.94 -7.09 2.42
CA LYS A 144 -23.77 -6.88 3.61
C LYS A 144 -23.92 -8.17 4.42
N ALA A 145 -24.04 -9.31 3.73
CA ALA A 145 -24.26 -10.61 4.35
C ALA A 145 -22.96 -11.34 4.78
N SER A 146 -21.82 -11.03 4.17
CA SER A 146 -20.54 -11.67 4.49
C SER A 146 -19.81 -10.89 5.58
N SER A 147 -19.39 -11.63 6.62
CA SER A 147 -18.50 -11.09 7.65
C SER A 147 -17.24 -10.53 6.99
N ILE A 148 -16.70 -9.44 7.55
CA ILE A 148 -15.49 -8.74 7.09
C ILE A 148 -14.33 -9.72 6.81
N ASP A 149 -14.30 -10.84 7.53
CA ASP A 149 -13.29 -11.90 7.43
C ASP A 149 -13.25 -12.61 6.06
N GLN A 150 -14.38 -12.72 5.35
CA GLN A 150 -14.40 -13.37 4.03
C GLN A 150 -13.89 -12.47 2.90
N ILE A 151 -13.94 -11.15 3.10
CA ILE A 151 -13.53 -10.15 2.10
C ILE A 151 -12.04 -9.79 2.26
N LEU A 152 -11.50 -9.97 3.46
CA LEU A 152 -10.11 -9.66 3.82
C LEU A 152 -9.06 -10.29 2.87
N PRO A 153 -9.15 -11.58 2.47
CA PRO A 153 -8.16 -12.20 1.59
C PRO A 153 -8.08 -11.54 0.21
N THR A 154 -9.22 -11.16 -0.35
CA THR A 154 -9.29 -10.48 -1.66
C THR A 154 -8.69 -9.08 -1.55
N LEU A 155 -9.03 -8.33 -0.50
CA LEU A 155 -8.43 -7.02 -0.24
C LEU A 155 -6.92 -7.10 -0.02
N GLN A 156 -6.45 -8.19 0.60
CA GLN A 156 -5.04 -8.43 0.83
C GLN A 156 -4.28 -8.64 -0.49
N VAL A 157 -4.79 -9.46 -1.41
CA VAL A 157 -4.18 -9.67 -2.75
C VAL A 157 -4.12 -8.37 -3.54
N LEU A 158 -5.16 -7.55 -3.44
CA LEU A 158 -5.24 -6.27 -4.13
C LEU A 158 -4.23 -5.27 -3.57
N ARG A 159 -4.12 -5.16 -2.24
CA ARG A 159 -3.17 -4.27 -1.58
C ARG A 159 -1.72 -4.67 -1.85
N THR A 160 -1.40 -5.97 -1.90
CA THR A 160 -0.06 -6.45 -2.23
C THR A 160 0.31 -6.14 -3.68
N PHE A 161 -0.61 -6.31 -4.63
CA PHE A 161 -0.37 -5.98 -6.04
C PHE A 161 -0.08 -4.49 -6.25
N GLY A 162 -0.84 -3.61 -5.60
CA GLY A 162 -0.62 -2.16 -5.66
C GLY A 162 0.76 -1.74 -5.14
N LEU A 163 1.26 -2.39 -4.07
CA LEU A 163 2.59 -2.12 -3.53
C LEU A 163 3.71 -2.56 -4.46
N LYS A 164 3.57 -3.71 -5.11
CA LYS A 164 4.52 -4.20 -6.11
C LYS A 164 4.66 -3.22 -7.26
N LEU A 165 3.53 -2.74 -7.81
CA LEU A 165 3.53 -1.75 -8.89
C LEU A 165 4.16 -0.42 -8.46
N LYS A 166 3.88 0.05 -7.24
CA LYS A 166 4.50 1.26 -6.69
C LYS A 166 6.01 1.12 -6.57
N LEU A 167 6.49 0.01 -6.00
CA LEU A 167 7.92 -0.25 -5.89
C LEU A 167 8.59 -0.33 -7.26
N ALA A 168 7.99 -1.03 -8.22
CA ALA A 168 8.49 -1.08 -9.60
C ALA A 168 8.58 0.32 -10.22
N SER A 169 7.56 1.16 -10.00
CA SER A 169 7.54 2.55 -10.47
C SER A 169 8.66 3.36 -9.84
N TRP A 170 8.87 3.26 -8.52
CA TRP A 170 9.96 3.95 -7.83
C TRP A 170 11.34 3.51 -8.33
N ILE A 171 11.59 2.21 -8.46
CA ILE A 171 12.84 1.67 -9.02
C ILE A 171 13.04 2.20 -10.44
N ASN A 172 12.03 2.14 -11.30
CA ASN A 172 12.16 2.64 -12.67
C ASN A 172 12.43 4.15 -12.71
N LYS A 173 11.77 4.95 -11.86
CA LYS A 173 12.00 6.41 -11.78
C LYS A 173 13.44 6.71 -11.36
N ILE A 174 13.93 6.06 -10.29
CA ILE A 174 15.31 6.24 -9.80
C ILE A 174 16.33 5.82 -10.87
N GLY A 175 16.09 4.68 -11.53
CA GLY A 175 17.00 4.15 -12.54
C GLY A 175 17.10 4.96 -13.82
N LYS A 176 16.03 5.66 -14.22
CA LYS A 176 15.99 6.48 -15.45
C LYS A 176 16.68 7.83 -15.32
N PHE A 177 17.02 8.27 -14.11
CA PHE A 177 17.62 9.58 -13.91
C PHE A 177 19.07 9.57 -14.41
N SER A 178 19.33 10.30 -15.52
CA SER A 178 20.61 10.28 -16.25
C SER A 178 21.79 10.87 -15.49
N GLY A 179 21.54 11.73 -14.50
CA GLY A 179 22.60 12.40 -13.72
C GLY A 179 23.02 11.71 -12.42
N LEU A 180 22.34 10.65 -11.98
CA LEU A 180 22.64 10.02 -10.68
C LEU A 180 23.70 8.92 -10.79
N LYS A 181 24.74 9.04 -9.96
CA LYS A 181 25.74 7.98 -9.77
C LYS A 181 25.08 6.74 -9.13
N PRO A 182 25.56 5.51 -9.38
CA PRO A 182 24.96 4.30 -8.82
C PRO A 182 24.78 4.32 -7.30
N HIS A 183 25.77 4.83 -6.56
CA HIS A 183 25.67 4.94 -5.09
C HIS A 183 24.54 5.89 -4.66
N GLN A 184 24.31 7.01 -5.36
CA GLN A 184 23.23 7.95 -5.06
C GLN A 184 21.86 7.32 -5.29
N ARG A 185 21.73 6.48 -6.34
CA ARG A 185 20.49 5.72 -6.61
C ARG A 185 20.19 4.73 -5.47
N VAL A 186 21.22 4.05 -4.98
CA VAL A 186 21.11 3.14 -3.83
C VAL A 186 20.71 3.89 -2.57
N SER A 187 21.35 5.02 -2.26
CA SER A 187 20.97 5.88 -1.12
C SER A 187 19.52 6.37 -1.21
N LEU A 188 19.08 6.86 -2.37
CA LEU A 188 17.68 7.27 -2.56
C LEU A 188 16.69 6.12 -2.33
N LEU A 189 17.07 4.91 -2.75
CA LEU A 189 16.24 3.73 -2.52
C LEU A 189 16.22 3.34 -1.04
N SER A 190 17.37 3.29 -0.36
CA SER A 190 17.50 2.88 1.04
C SER A 190 16.89 3.89 2.01
N ASP A 191 17.04 5.18 1.72
CA ASP A 191 16.76 6.25 2.68
C ASP A 191 15.31 6.75 2.53
N TYR A 192 14.71 6.62 1.33
CA TYR A 192 13.36 7.13 1.05
C TYR A 192 12.38 6.04 0.61
N ALA A 193 12.67 5.32 -0.47
CA ALA A 193 11.68 4.43 -1.08
C ALA A 193 11.37 3.20 -0.19
N VAL A 194 12.41 2.57 0.36
CA VAL A 194 12.27 1.38 1.24
C VAL A 194 11.58 1.74 2.56
N PRO A 195 11.96 2.82 3.28
CA PRO A 195 11.24 3.24 4.48
C PRO A 195 9.75 3.55 4.23
N ARG A 196 9.41 4.21 3.11
CA ARG A 196 8.01 4.47 2.72
C ARG A 196 7.24 3.17 2.46
N LEU A 197 7.90 2.18 1.84
CA LEU A 197 7.34 0.86 1.62
C LEU A 197 7.10 0.13 2.96
N ILE A 198 8.09 0.09 3.84
CA ILE A 198 8.02 -0.53 5.18
C ILE A 198 6.90 0.11 6.00
N HIS A 199 6.77 1.44 5.96
CA HIS A 199 5.69 2.15 6.64
C HIS A 199 4.30 1.68 6.17
N THR A 200 4.15 1.37 4.88
CA THR A 200 2.86 0.88 4.35
C THR A 200 2.64 -0.60 4.69
N LEU A 201 3.71 -1.38 4.75
CA LEU A 201 3.70 -2.83 5.01
C LEU A 201 3.52 -3.18 6.49
N LYS A 202 3.95 -2.32 7.43
CA LYS A 202 3.75 -2.56 8.87
C LYS A 202 2.27 -2.65 9.25
N PHE A 203 1.40 -2.00 8.48
CA PHE A 203 -0.06 -2.03 8.64
C PHE A 203 -0.77 -2.96 7.66
N ALA A 204 -0.03 -3.77 6.91
CA ALA A 204 -0.59 -4.70 5.95
C ALA A 204 -0.29 -6.15 6.37
N PRO A 205 -1.25 -7.07 6.24
CA PRO A 205 -0.97 -8.49 6.35
C PRO A 205 -0.19 -8.88 5.08
N ALA A 206 1.12 -9.07 5.21
CA ALA A 206 2.02 -9.43 4.11
C ALA A 206 2.63 -10.79 4.38
N ARG A 207 2.52 -11.71 3.42
CA ARG A 207 3.09 -13.06 3.51
C ARG A 207 4.58 -13.03 3.17
N GLY A 208 5.37 -13.94 3.76
CA GLY A 208 6.82 -14.03 3.52
C GLY A 208 7.19 -14.06 2.04
N VAL A 209 6.52 -14.91 1.24
CA VAL A 209 6.74 -15.01 -0.22
C VAL A 209 6.59 -13.67 -0.94
N PHE A 210 5.62 -12.84 -0.51
CA PHE A 210 5.42 -11.52 -1.09
C PHE A 210 6.54 -10.54 -0.69
N LEU A 211 7.02 -10.61 0.55
CA LEU A 211 8.15 -9.80 1.00
C LEU A 211 9.44 -10.18 0.28
N ASP A 212 9.68 -11.48 0.06
CA ASP A 212 10.82 -11.98 -0.69
C ASP A 212 10.79 -11.54 -2.16
N GLU A 213 9.59 -11.43 -2.74
CA GLU A 213 9.40 -10.88 -4.08
C GLU A 213 9.76 -9.39 -4.15
N LEU A 214 9.36 -8.59 -3.16
CA LEU A 214 9.75 -7.18 -3.07
C LEU A 214 11.27 -7.04 -2.89
N ASP A 215 11.88 -7.86 -2.03
CA ASP A 215 13.34 -7.93 -1.87
C ASP A 215 14.04 -8.30 -3.18
N ARG A 216 13.49 -9.26 -3.94
CA ARG A 216 14.02 -9.64 -5.27
C ARG A 216 13.95 -8.48 -6.27
N MET A 217 12.87 -7.69 -6.26
CA MET A 217 12.75 -6.52 -7.13
C MET A 217 13.77 -5.44 -6.79
N VAL A 218 13.95 -5.15 -5.49
CA VAL A 218 14.98 -4.22 -5.00
C VAL A 218 16.36 -4.68 -5.42
N ARG A 219 16.72 -5.94 -5.15
CA ARG A 219 18.03 -6.49 -5.53
C ARG A 219 18.28 -6.39 -7.03
N LYS A 220 17.29 -6.75 -7.86
CA LYS A 220 17.42 -6.68 -9.31
C LYS A 220 17.70 -5.24 -9.75
N GLY A 221 16.88 -4.28 -9.29
CA GLY A 221 17.08 -2.87 -9.61
C GLY A 221 18.47 -2.36 -9.20
N VAL A 222 18.93 -2.71 -8.01
CA VAL A 222 20.26 -2.32 -7.52
C VAL A 222 21.39 -2.95 -8.33
N LYS A 223 21.33 -4.27 -8.61
CA LYS A 223 22.35 -4.94 -9.42
C LYS A 223 22.42 -4.31 -10.82
N ASP A 224 21.27 -3.99 -11.42
CA ASP A 224 21.19 -3.32 -12.72
C ASP A 224 21.82 -1.91 -12.70
N TRP A 225 21.63 -1.13 -11.63
CA TRP A 225 22.21 0.21 -11.48
C TRP A 225 23.71 0.19 -11.23
N CYS A 226 24.17 -0.72 -10.38
CA CYS A 226 25.58 -0.86 -10.00
C CYS A 226 26.39 -1.69 -11.02
N LYS A 227 25.75 -2.18 -12.09
CA LYS A 227 26.36 -3.06 -13.10
C LYS A 227 26.99 -4.32 -12.49
N LEU A 228 26.38 -4.82 -11.42
CA LEU A 228 26.80 -6.08 -10.80
C LEU A 228 26.30 -7.24 -11.64
N SER A 229 27.09 -8.32 -11.68
CA SER A 229 26.65 -9.57 -12.30
C SER A 229 25.33 -10.04 -11.66
N PRO A 230 24.38 -10.61 -12.43
CA PRO A 230 23.18 -11.22 -11.88
C PRO A 230 23.49 -12.27 -10.78
N SER A 231 24.63 -12.94 -10.92
CA SER A 231 25.16 -13.96 -10.00
C SER A 231 25.91 -13.40 -8.79
N ALA A 232 26.08 -12.08 -8.69
CA ALA A 232 26.72 -11.45 -7.53
C ALA A 232 25.98 -11.83 -6.24
N THR A 233 26.74 -12.12 -5.19
CA THR A 233 26.18 -12.61 -3.92
C THR A 233 25.30 -11.55 -3.28
N ASP A 234 24.09 -11.95 -2.88
CA ASP A 234 23.12 -11.04 -2.26
C ASP A 234 23.62 -10.51 -0.90
N GLY A 235 24.58 -11.21 -0.27
CA GLY A 235 25.21 -10.78 0.98
C GLY A 235 25.86 -9.40 0.88
N VAL A 236 26.48 -9.06 -0.25
CA VAL A 236 27.11 -7.74 -0.47
C VAL A 236 26.07 -6.61 -0.47
N LEU A 237 24.87 -6.89 -0.96
CA LEU A 237 23.79 -5.89 -1.03
C LEU A 237 23.28 -5.52 0.38
N TYR A 238 23.17 -6.51 1.27
CA TYR A 238 22.62 -6.34 2.61
C TYR A 238 23.68 -6.06 3.69
N ALA A 239 24.96 -6.31 3.40
CA ALA A 239 26.04 -6.04 4.33
C ALA A 239 26.12 -4.56 4.68
N ALA A 240 26.53 -4.25 5.91
CA ALA A 240 26.70 -2.87 6.36
C ALA A 240 27.80 -2.15 5.56
N ARG A 241 27.70 -0.81 5.44
CA ARG A 241 28.68 0.02 4.71
C ARG A 241 30.11 -0.18 5.25
N LYS A 242 30.26 -0.34 6.57
CA LYS A 242 31.54 -0.63 7.23
C LYS A 242 32.22 -1.92 6.76
N ASN A 243 31.46 -2.88 6.22
CA ASN A 243 31.94 -4.15 5.68
C ASN A 243 31.96 -4.13 4.15
N CYS A 244 32.13 -2.95 3.53
CA CYS A 244 32.09 -2.75 2.07
C CYS A 244 30.77 -3.17 1.41
N GLY A 245 29.67 -3.23 2.18
CA GLY A 245 28.33 -3.54 1.66
C GLY A 245 27.54 -2.30 1.23
N LEU A 246 26.42 -2.52 0.56
CA LEU A 246 25.53 -1.44 0.12
C LEU A 246 24.52 -1.00 1.19
N ALA A 247 24.46 -1.70 2.33
CA ALA A 247 23.56 -1.44 3.45
C ALA A 247 22.08 -1.30 3.05
N ILE A 248 21.65 -2.08 2.07
CA ILE A 248 20.24 -2.08 1.66
C ILE A 248 19.42 -2.78 2.75
N PRO A 249 18.33 -2.17 3.23
CA PRO A 249 17.49 -2.81 4.24
C PRO A 249 16.75 -4.02 3.63
N LYS A 250 16.90 -5.20 4.22
CA LYS A 250 16.15 -6.41 3.81
C LYS A 250 14.71 -6.31 4.33
N ILE A 251 13.75 -6.14 3.42
CA ILE A 251 12.34 -5.84 3.71
C ILE A 251 11.72 -6.97 4.54
N SER A 252 11.97 -8.22 4.15
CA SER A 252 11.48 -9.41 4.84
C SER A 252 12.00 -9.55 6.29
N ALA A 253 13.18 -9.02 6.61
CA ALA A 253 13.74 -9.05 7.96
C ALA A 253 13.23 -7.90 8.84
N ILE A 254 13.02 -6.72 8.25
CA ILE A 254 12.68 -5.50 9.00
C ILE A 254 11.17 -5.39 9.29
N ILE A 255 10.33 -5.99 8.45
CA ILE A 255 8.87 -5.86 8.66
C ILE A 255 8.41 -6.51 9.96
N ASP A 256 8.95 -7.67 10.30
CA ASP A 256 8.59 -8.40 11.52
C ASP A 256 8.95 -7.56 12.77
N THR A 257 10.15 -6.96 12.77
CA THR A 257 10.59 -6.09 13.86
C THR A 257 9.81 -4.77 13.91
N ALA A 258 9.54 -4.15 12.76
CA ALA A 258 8.75 -2.93 12.66
C ALA A 258 7.29 -3.13 13.12
N LYS A 259 6.69 -4.28 12.79
CA LYS A 259 5.36 -4.68 13.28
C LYS A 259 5.37 -4.87 14.79
N ALA A 260 6.31 -5.64 15.32
CA ALA A 260 6.45 -5.86 16.76
C ALA A 260 6.64 -4.54 17.54
N SER A 261 7.49 -3.64 17.04
CA SER A 261 7.69 -2.32 17.64
C SER A 261 6.42 -1.47 17.61
N SER A 262 5.68 -1.49 16.50
CA SER A 262 4.41 -0.76 16.38
C SER A 262 3.36 -1.28 17.36
N ILE A 263 3.23 -2.60 17.52
CA ILE A 263 2.33 -3.22 18.50
C ILE A 263 2.74 -2.82 19.91
N ASN A 264 4.03 -2.87 20.24
CA ASN A 264 4.51 -2.51 21.57
C ASN A 264 4.24 -1.03 21.89
N ARG A 265 4.40 -0.13 20.91
CA ARG A 265 4.04 1.29 21.05
C ARG A 265 2.54 1.47 21.31
N LEU A 266 1.69 0.76 20.57
CA LEU A 266 0.24 0.81 20.77
C LEU A 266 -0.17 0.27 22.16
N ARG A 267 0.47 -0.82 22.63
CA ARG A 267 0.24 -1.36 23.98
C ARG A 267 0.60 -0.39 25.09
N LYS A 268 1.66 0.40 24.90
CA LYS A 268 2.13 1.40 25.87
C LYS A 268 1.33 2.71 25.81
N SER A 269 0.54 2.93 24.77
CA SER A 269 -0.23 4.17 24.62
C SER A 269 -1.45 4.20 25.54
N ALA A 270 -1.78 5.36 26.11
CA ALA A 270 -2.91 5.54 27.02
C ALA A 270 -4.28 5.19 26.38
N LEU A 271 -4.37 5.30 25.04
CA LEU A 271 -5.55 4.94 24.25
C LEU A 271 -5.41 3.53 23.65
N SER A 272 -4.92 2.57 24.43
CA SER A 272 -4.68 1.21 23.95
C SER A 272 -6.00 0.51 23.62
N VAL A 273 -6.48 0.67 22.38
CA VAL A 273 -7.58 -0.12 21.80
C VAL A 273 -7.23 -1.63 21.78
N LEU A 274 -5.94 -1.95 21.92
CA LEU A 274 -5.43 -3.32 21.94
C LEU A 274 -5.68 -4.06 23.26
N SER A 275 -5.94 -3.37 24.38
CA SER A 275 -6.18 -4.05 25.67
C SER A 275 -7.45 -4.89 25.66
N GLY A 276 -8.43 -4.54 24.82
CA GLY A 276 -9.68 -5.27 24.66
C GLY A 276 -9.69 -6.31 23.52
N LEU A 277 -8.59 -6.44 22.76
CA LEU A 277 -8.52 -7.42 21.66
C LEU A 277 -7.82 -8.70 22.13
N PRO A 278 -8.36 -9.87 21.82
CA PRO A 278 -7.73 -11.13 22.19
C PRO A 278 -6.44 -11.35 21.37
N GLU A 279 -5.44 -12.00 22.00
CA GLU A 279 -4.08 -12.13 21.43
C GLU A 279 -4.02 -12.95 20.12
N ASP A 280 -5.00 -13.81 19.89
CA ASP A 280 -5.20 -14.54 18.65
C ASP A 280 -5.53 -13.61 17.47
N VAL A 281 -6.39 -12.61 17.69
CA VAL A 281 -6.73 -11.59 16.69
C VAL A 281 -5.53 -10.69 16.40
N ILE A 282 -4.79 -10.28 17.43
CA ILE A 282 -3.54 -9.53 17.29
C ILE A 282 -2.52 -10.33 16.48
N SER A 283 -2.36 -11.63 16.79
CA SER A 283 -1.47 -12.55 16.06
C SER A 283 -1.94 -12.81 14.62
N SER A 284 -3.24 -12.82 14.37
CA SER A 284 -3.81 -12.99 13.02
C SER A 284 -3.57 -11.76 12.13
N ILE A 285 -3.77 -10.55 12.66
CA ILE A 285 -3.61 -9.29 11.93
C ILE A 285 -2.13 -9.04 11.57
N TRP A 286 -1.23 -9.24 12.52
CA TRP A 286 0.18 -8.92 12.33
C TRP A 286 1.07 -10.12 11.99
N GLY A 287 0.52 -11.33 12.06
CA GLY A 287 1.24 -12.59 11.89
C GLY A 287 1.96 -13.01 13.17
N SER A 288 2.25 -14.30 13.29
CA SER A 288 3.03 -14.90 14.38
C SER A 288 4.51 -14.48 14.32
N SER A 289 4.77 -13.18 14.50
CA SER A 289 6.12 -12.60 14.49
C SER A 289 7.03 -13.17 15.60
N ARG A 290 6.47 -13.97 16.52
CA ARG A 290 7.18 -14.65 17.61
C ARG A 290 7.91 -15.95 17.20
N LYS A 291 7.52 -16.65 16.14
CA LYS A 291 8.03 -18.04 15.92
C LYS A 291 9.45 -18.17 15.35
N ARG A 292 10.10 -17.10 14.87
CA ARG A 292 11.46 -17.21 14.31
C ARG A 292 12.61 -17.12 15.32
N LYS A 293 12.34 -16.87 16.62
CA LYS A 293 13.42 -16.82 17.64
C LYS A 293 13.85 -18.19 18.20
N ALA A 294 13.16 -19.29 17.88
CA ALA A 294 13.38 -20.58 18.56
C ALA A 294 14.15 -21.65 17.74
N GLY A 295 14.69 -21.34 16.56
CA GLY A 295 15.17 -22.38 15.63
C GLY A 295 16.51 -22.17 14.94
N SER A 296 17.31 -21.13 15.28
CA SER A 296 18.67 -21.08 14.76
C SER A 296 19.58 -21.93 15.66
N ASN A 297 19.62 -23.22 15.38
CA ASN A 297 20.70 -24.09 15.86
C ASN A 297 21.99 -23.61 15.17
N TRP A 298 22.70 -22.68 15.81
CA TRP A 298 23.96 -22.14 15.31
C TRP A 298 25.01 -23.25 15.31
N ARG A 299 25.30 -23.85 14.14
CA ARG A 299 26.54 -24.63 14.01
C ARG A 299 27.70 -23.66 14.09
N LYS A 300 28.47 -23.76 15.17
CA LYS A 300 29.82 -23.23 15.25
C LYS A 300 30.65 -24.04 14.24
N THR A 301 30.89 -23.48 13.06
CA THR A 301 31.88 -24.06 12.14
C THR A 301 33.21 -23.40 12.47
N GLU A 302 34.11 -24.13 13.13
CA GLU A 302 35.49 -23.72 13.27
C GLU A 302 36.15 -23.77 11.89
N VAL A 303 36.65 -22.63 11.43
CA VAL A 303 37.55 -22.58 10.28
C VAL A 303 38.95 -22.39 10.84
N GLY A 304 39.70 -23.49 10.93
CA GLY A 304 41.11 -23.44 11.30
C GLY A 304 41.93 -22.82 10.17
N MET A 305 42.64 -21.73 10.45
CA MET A 305 43.79 -21.30 9.65
C MET A 305 45.08 -21.68 10.38
N ALA A 306 46.12 -22.00 9.60
CA ALA A 306 47.39 -22.58 10.03
C ALA A 306 48.25 -21.70 10.97
N SER A 307 47.82 -20.50 11.32
CA SER A 307 48.58 -19.54 12.15
C SER A 307 48.12 -19.45 13.61
N GLY A 308 47.33 -20.41 14.11
CA GLY A 308 47.00 -20.52 15.54
C GLY A 308 46.12 -19.40 16.13
N THR A 309 45.67 -18.43 15.32
CA THR A 309 44.84 -17.32 15.80
C THR A 309 43.36 -17.70 15.75
N ARG A 310 42.74 -17.90 16.91
CA ARG A 310 41.30 -18.19 17.02
C ARG A 310 40.50 -16.89 16.99
N ILE A 311 39.80 -16.61 15.89
CA ILE A 311 38.90 -15.45 15.77
C ILE A 311 37.45 -15.92 15.97
N TRP A 312 36.78 -15.38 16.99
CA TRP A 312 35.36 -15.58 17.23
C TRP A 312 34.56 -14.55 16.44
N ILE A 313 33.88 -14.96 15.36
CA ILE A 313 32.94 -14.08 14.64
C ILE A 313 31.61 -14.08 15.39
N LYS A 314 31.40 -13.10 16.28
CA LYS A 314 30.07 -12.79 16.85
C LYS A 314 29.24 -12.00 15.83
N THR A 315 28.45 -12.69 15.01
CA THR A 315 27.44 -12.04 14.15
C THR A 315 26.12 -11.90 14.92
N LEU A 316 25.92 -10.75 15.58
CA LEU A 316 24.63 -10.06 15.86
C LEU A 316 24.72 -9.18 17.12
N HIS A 317 25.48 -8.09 17.02
CA HIS A 317 25.29 -6.89 17.87
C HIS A 317 24.89 -5.65 17.05
N GLY A 318 24.40 -5.87 15.83
CA GLY A 318 24.24 -4.79 14.83
C GLY A 318 22.84 -4.18 14.72
N PHE A 319 21.79 -4.75 15.31
CA PHE A 319 20.42 -4.35 14.95
C PHE A 319 19.88 -3.18 15.80
N GLU A 320 20.13 -3.18 17.11
CA GLU A 320 19.80 -2.02 17.97
C GLU A 320 20.75 -0.85 17.70
N HIS A 321 22.03 -1.16 17.46
CA HIS A 321 23.03 -0.17 17.08
C HIS A 321 22.75 0.44 15.70
N GLN A 322 22.09 -0.26 14.76
CA GLN A 322 21.67 0.32 13.48
C GLN A 322 20.47 1.27 13.62
N GLN A 323 19.59 1.07 14.62
CA GLN A 323 18.51 2.02 14.87
C GLN A 323 19.03 3.29 15.56
N GLN A 324 19.92 3.16 16.54
CA GLN A 324 20.60 4.30 17.18
C GLN A 324 21.58 5.01 16.24
N LEU A 325 22.37 4.28 15.44
CA LEU A 325 23.21 4.90 14.40
C LEU A 325 22.36 5.55 13.33
N VAL A 326 21.20 5.02 12.93
CA VAL A 326 20.33 5.74 11.97
C VAL A 326 19.79 7.04 12.58
N GLU A 327 19.51 7.10 13.89
CA GLU A 327 19.06 8.32 14.56
C GLU A 327 20.19 9.34 14.84
N GLU A 328 21.41 8.89 15.15
CA GLU A 328 22.59 9.75 15.37
C GLU A 328 23.26 10.18 14.06
N THR A 329 23.36 9.29 13.08
CA THR A 329 23.86 9.59 11.73
C THR A 329 22.87 10.47 10.98
N ALA A 330 21.56 10.38 11.23
CA ALA A 330 20.58 11.35 10.70
C ALA A 330 20.77 12.77 11.25
N ARG A 331 21.36 12.95 12.44
CA ARG A 331 21.71 14.28 12.98
C ARG A 331 23.00 14.83 12.36
N HIS A 332 24.02 14.00 12.17
CA HIS A 332 25.31 14.44 11.61
C HIS A 332 25.36 14.47 10.07
N GLU A 333 24.66 13.57 9.36
CA GLU A 333 24.55 13.58 7.90
C GLU A 333 23.47 14.53 7.38
N GLY A 334 22.58 15.05 8.25
CA GLY A 334 21.62 16.10 7.89
C GLY A 334 22.30 17.33 7.28
N GLU A 335 23.44 17.74 7.82
CA GLU A 335 24.22 18.89 7.32
C GLU A 335 24.93 18.61 5.98
N HIS A 336 25.32 17.35 5.71
CA HIS A 336 25.96 16.97 4.46
C HIS A 336 24.94 16.65 3.35
N LEU A 337 23.77 16.12 3.72
CA LEU A 337 22.66 15.86 2.81
C LEU A 337 21.88 17.13 2.45
N ASP A 338 21.76 18.12 3.34
CA ASP A 338 21.17 19.41 3.00
C ASP A 338 22.00 20.14 1.93
N LYS A 339 23.32 19.97 1.89
CA LYS A 339 24.18 20.46 0.80
C LYS A 339 23.98 19.71 -0.53
N VAL A 340 23.69 18.40 -0.49
CA VAL A 340 23.41 17.59 -1.70
C VAL A 340 21.97 17.81 -2.19
N LEU A 341 21.01 17.99 -1.29
CA LEU A 341 19.59 18.23 -1.54
C LEU A 341 19.28 19.69 -1.90
N ALA A 342 20.17 20.63 -1.60
CA ALA A 342 20.14 22.01 -2.12
C ALA A 342 20.46 22.10 -3.62
N SER A 343 20.85 20.99 -4.26
CA SER A 343 21.04 20.96 -5.71
C SER A 343 19.71 21.18 -6.43
N PRO A 344 19.57 22.22 -7.28
CA PRO A 344 18.33 22.53 -7.99
C PRO A 344 17.83 21.36 -8.87
N ALA A 345 18.72 20.42 -9.25
CA ALA A 345 18.38 19.23 -10.02
C ALA A 345 17.49 18.20 -9.27
N LEU A 346 17.39 18.26 -7.93
CA LEU A 346 16.64 17.30 -7.11
C LEU A 346 15.27 17.84 -6.63
N THR A 347 15.00 19.13 -6.83
CA THR A 347 13.75 19.80 -6.40
C THR A 347 12.45 19.20 -6.99
N PRO A 348 12.38 18.72 -8.26
CA PRO A 348 11.15 18.14 -8.78
C PRO A 348 10.75 16.84 -8.07
N PHE A 349 11.70 16.15 -7.46
CA PHE A 349 11.49 14.87 -6.81
C PHE A 349 10.98 15.01 -5.36
N ARG A 350 11.30 16.11 -4.67
CA ARG A 350 10.74 16.44 -3.34
C ARG A 350 9.21 16.59 -3.42
N HIS A 351 8.67 17.25 -4.44
CA HIS A 351 7.21 17.40 -4.53
C HIS A 351 6.48 16.08 -4.87
N GLU A 352 7.04 15.22 -5.73
CA GLU A 352 6.37 13.98 -6.16
C GLU A 352 6.56 12.78 -5.23
N LEU A 353 7.65 12.72 -4.44
CA LEU A 353 7.82 11.69 -3.43
C LEU A 353 7.08 12.02 -2.12
N PHE A 354 6.81 13.29 -1.84
CA PHE A 354 6.16 13.69 -0.60
C PHE A 354 4.64 13.91 -0.74
N CYS A 355 4.11 13.94 -1.97
CA CYS A 355 2.68 13.75 -2.28
C CYS A 355 2.34 12.27 -2.56
#